data_AF-A0A846GW72-F1
#
_entry.id   AF-A0A846GW72-F1
#
_cell.length_a   1.000
_cell.length_b   1.000
_cell.length_c   1.000
_cell.angle_alpha   90.00
_cell.angle_beta   90.00
_cell.angle_gamma   90.00
#
_symmetry.space_group_name_H-M   'P 1'
#
loop_
_entity.id
_entity.type
_entity.pdbx_description
1 polymer ?
#
loop_
_entity_poly.entity_id
_entity_poly.type
_entity_poly.pdbx_seq_one_letter_code
_entity_poly.pdbx_strand_id
1 'polypeptide(L)'
;MSQHSSQDLSSQPLYSQFWTQLKQFPKGLASGSKSPPTLSGPAAAALISAAFSCFLLMVNQHLTSIYKVWNKIVWDLGGWIPGSRNPDPIYGEIGSYSGKETVMLVGWLLSWLILAQLWKNRQVQAKTLIFWLFTFIAAATIMNWHPIFPYLPLMPK
;
A
#
# COMPACT_ATOMS: atom_id res chain seq x y z
N MET A 1 -39.72 2.35 -26.30
CA MET A 1 -40.25 3.73 -26.35
C MET A 1 -40.25 4.26 -24.93
N SER A 2 -39.20 4.99 -24.55
CA SER A 2 -39.13 5.72 -23.27
C SER A 2 -38.29 6.97 -23.51
N GLN A 3 -38.91 7.91 -24.22
CA GLN A 3 -38.51 9.31 -24.24
C GLN A 3 -38.79 9.86 -22.83
N HIS A 4 -37.76 10.09 -22.02
CA HIS A 4 -37.90 10.93 -20.84
C HIS A 4 -36.91 12.10 -20.91
N SER A 5 -37.49 13.22 -21.35
CA SER A 5 -37.26 14.60 -20.89
C SER A 5 -35.83 15.07 -20.67
N SER A 6 -35.24 15.58 -21.76
CA SER A 6 -34.12 16.54 -21.75
C SER A 6 -34.56 17.98 -21.42
N GLN A 7 -35.54 18.19 -20.53
CA GLN A 7 -36.17 19.51 -20.31
C GLN A 7 -36.10 20.14 -18.91
N ASP A 8 -35.42 19.57 -17.91
CA ASP A 8 -35.43 20.15 -16.54
C ASP A 8 -34.04 20.19 -15.86
N LEU A 9 -33.10 20.96 -16.42
CA LEU A 9 -31.81 21.26 -15.77
C LEU A 9 -31.80 22.62 -15.06
N SER A 10 -32.71 23.55 -15.41
CA SER A 10 -32.78 24.90 -14.85
C SER A 10 -33.59 25.02 -13.55
N SER A 11 -34.32 23.98 -13.16
CA SER A 11 -35.28 23.98 -12.03
C SER A 11 -34.79 23.19 -10.80
N GLN A 12 -33.59 22.62 -10.85
CA GLN A 12 -33.10 21.72 -9.81
C GLN A 12 -32.16 22.40 -8.80
N PRO A 13 -32.23 22.04 -7.50
CA PRO A 13 -31.33 22.60 -6.48
C PRO A 13 -29.87 22.25 -6.76
N LEU A 14 -28.95 23.17 -6.47
CA LEU A 14 -27.50 23.04 -6.76
C LEU A 14 -26.89 21.72 -6.25
N TYR A 15 -27.37 21.20 -5.12
CA TYR A 15 -26.92 19.92 -4.58
C TYR A 15 -27.29 18.73 -5.48
N SER A 16 -28.46 18.72 -6.11
CA SER A 16 -28.83 17.62 -7.02
C SER A 16 -28.01 17.68 -8.31
N GLN A 17 -27.69 18.86 -8.82
CA GLN A 17 -26.79 19.03 -9.96
C GLN A 17 -25.39 18.49 -9.63
N PHE A 18 -24.82 18.91 -8.50
CA PHE A 18 -23.52 18.42 -8.03
C PHE A 18 -23.53 16.90 -7.80
N TRP A 19 -24.58 16.37 -7.18
CA TRP A 19 -24.74 14.94 -6.94
C TRP A 19 -24.86 14.13 -8.23
N THR A 20 -25.54 14.67 -9.24
CA THR A 20 -25.68 14.04 -10.56
C THR A 20 -24.36 14.08 -11.32
N GLN A 21 -23.60 15.16 -11.17
CA GLN A 21 -22.27 15.31 -11.74
C GLN A 21 -21.26 14.36 -11.10
N LEU A 22 -21.32 14.17 -9.78
CA LEU A 22 -20.48 13.23 -9.03
C LEU A 22 -20.81 11.76 -9.35
N LYS A 23 -22.09 11.44 -9.60
CA LYS A 23 -22.53 10.11 -10.02
C LYS A 23 -22.09 9.75 -11.43
N GLN A 24 -21.80 10.73 -12.29
CA GLN A 24 -21.33 10.48 -13.64
C GLN A 24 -19.82 10.22 -13.60
N PHE A 25 -19.43 9.00 -13.94
CA PHE A 25 -18.01 8.69 -14.11
C PHE A 25 -17.44 9.56 -15.24
N PRO A 26 -16.31 10.26 -15.03
CA PRO A 26 -15.77 11.18 -16.03
C PRO A 26 -15.47 10.42 -17.32
N LYS A 27 -16.11 10.84 -18.41
CA LYS A 27 -16.04 10.17 -19.72
C LYS A 27 -14.61 10.00 -20.24
N GLY A 28 -13.70 10.91 -19.86
CA GLY A 28 -12.28 10.81 -20.19
C GLY A 28 -11.57 9.61 -19.55
N LEU A 29 -11.90 9.27 -18.29
CA LEU A 29 -11.35 8.07 -17.64
C LEU A 29 -12.02 6.79 -18.15
N ALA A 30 -13.30 6.87 -18.52
CA ALA A 30 -14.04 5.74 -19.11
C ALA A 30 -13.54 5.35 -20.51
N SER A 31 -12.98 6.30 -21.28
CA SER A 31 -12.52 6.07 -22.65
C SER A 31 -11.28 5.16 -22.74
N GLY A 32 -10.55 4.93 -21.64
CA GLY A 32 -9.33 4.13 -21.64
C GLY A 32 -8.18 4.71 -22.49
N SER A 33 -7.04 4.02 -22.51
CA SER A 33 -5.90 4.38 -23.39
C SER A 33 -6.21 4.03 -24.84
N LYS A 34 -5.83 4.88 -25.79
CA LYS A 34 -5.90 4.60 -27.23
C LYS A 34 -4.92 3.50 -27.68
N SER A 35 -3.90 3.24 -26.87
CA SER A 35 -2.86 2.23 -27.10
C SER A 35 -2.61 1.45 -25.81
N PRO A 36 -3.55 0.60 -25.37
CA PRO A 36 -3.36 -0.19 -24.17
C PRO A 36 -2.26 -1.23 -24.41
N PRO A 37 -1.33 -1.43 -23.45
CA PRO A 37 -0.38 -2.52 -23.55
C PRO A 37 -1.14 -3.86 -23.58
N THR A 38 -0.69 -4.78 -24.42
CA THR A 38 -1.30 -6.11 -24.56
C THR A 38 -1.06 -6.99 -23.32
N LEU A 39 -0.07 -6.63 -22.50
CA LEU A 39 0.32 -7.35 -21.30
C LEU A 39 0.20 -6.45 -20.07
N SER A 40 -0.53 -6.90 -19.06
CA SER A 40 -0.68 -6.22 -17.76
C SER A 40 0.23 -6.79 -16.66
N GLY A 41 0.90 -7.91 -16.91
CA GLY A 41 1.69 -8.64 -15.93
C GLY A 41 2.78 -7.82 -15.22
N PRO A 42 3.64 -7.07 -15.93
CA PRO A 42 4.66 -6.25 -15.29
C PRO A 42 4.10 -5.18 -14.34
N ALA A 43 3.01 -4.51 -14.74
CA ALA A 43 2.33 -3.52 -13.90
C ALA A 43 1.66 -4.18 -12.68
N ALA A 44 1.01 -5.33 -12.88
CA ALA A 44 0.41 -6.11 -11.80
C ALA A 44 1.45 -6.58 -10.77
N ALA A 45 2.61 -7.03 -11.24
CA ALA A 45 3.72 -7.46 -10.40
C ALA A 45 4.23 -6.30 -9.53
N ALA A 46 4.43 -5.11 -10.11
CA ALA A 46 4.86 -3.92 -9.37
C ALA A 46 3.85 -3.50 -8.29
N LEU A 47 2.55 -3.49 -8.61
CA LEU A 47 1.51 -3.08 -7.67
C LEU A 47 1.33 -4.09 -6.52
N ILE A 48 1.27 -5.39 -6.83
CA ILE A 48 1.08 -6.44 -5.81
C ILE A 48 2.32 -6.56 -4.92
N SER A 49 3.54 -6.48 -5.48
CA SER A 49 4.77 -6.50 -4.67
C SER A 49 4.86 -5.32 -3.72
N ALA A 50 4.48 -4.12 -4.15
CA ALA A 50 4.43 -2.94 -3.29
C ALA A 50 3.45 -3.16 -2.12
N ALA A 51 2.23 -3.60 -2.39
CA ALA A 51 1.25 -3.89 -1.33
C ALA A 51 1.71 -5.01 -0.39
N PHE A 52 2.32 -6.08 -0.92
CA PHE A 52 2.92 -7.14 -0.12
C PHE A 52 4.03 -6.60 0.80
N SER A 53 4.84 -5.65 0.34
CA SER A 53 5.90 -5.05 1.16
C SER A 53 5.35 -4.26 2.35
N CYS A 54 4.23 -3.54 2.18
CA CYS A 54 3.54 -2.87 3.28
C CYS A 54 3.06 -3.87 4.33
N PHE A 55 2.50 -5.01 3.90
CA PHE A 55 2.12 -6.10 4.80
C PHE A 55 3.35 -6.67 5.52
N LEU A 56 4.44 -6.93 4.80
CA LEU A 56 5.69 -7.43 5.37
C LEU A 56 6.28 -6.48 6.41
N LEU A 57 6.23 -5.15 6.18
CA LEU A 57 6.66 -4.14 7.15
C LEU A 57 5.88 -4.29 8.47
N MET A 58 4.57 -4.49 8.39
CA MET A 58 3.72 -4.64 9.58
C MET A 58 3.98 -5.96 10.32
N VAL A 59 4.19 -7.06 9.59
CA VAL A 59 4.63 -8.33 10.18
C VAL A 59 5.97 -8.15 10.88
N ASN A 60 6.93 -7.52 10.22
CA ASN A 60 8.27 -7.30 10.78
C ASN A 60 8.19 -6.39 12.03
N GLN A 61 7.38 -5.34 12.00
CA GLN A 61 7.10 -4.49 13.15
C GLN A 61 6.61 -5.31 14.35
N HIS A 62 5.65 -6.23 14.17
CA HIS A 62 5.19 -7.10 15.25
C HIS A 62 6.29 -8.02 15.78
N LEU A 63 7.02 -8.67 14.89
CA LEU A 63 8.10 -9.57 15.28
C LEU A 63 9.19 -8.84 16.08
N THR A 64 9.53 -7.61 15.69
CA THR A 64 10.49 -6.79 16.45
C THR A 64 9.97 -6.33 17.81
N SER A 65 8.66 -6.17 17.96
CA SER A 65 8.03 -5.84 19.26
C SER A 65 8.04 -7.04 20.22
N ILE A 66 7.79 -8.25 19.69
CA ILE A 66 7.73 -9.48 20.48
C ILE A 66 9.13 -10.02 20.81
N TYR A 67 10.05 -9.99 19.84
CA TYR A 67 11.35 -10.66 19.94
C TYR A 67 12.51 -9.65 19.92
N LYS A 68 13.12 -9.43 21.09
CA LYS A 68 14.29 -8.54 21.23
C LYS A 68 15.49 -8.95 20.36
N VAL A 69 15.74 -10.25 20.22
CA VAL A 69 16.83 -10.78 19.38
C VAL A 69 16.60 -10.42 17.91
N TRP A 70 15.36 -10.59 17.43
CA TRP A 70 14.99 -10.21 16.07
C TRP A 70 15.12 -8.69 15.86
N ASN A 71 14.67 -7.89 16.82
CA ASN A 71 14.84 -6.44 16.77
C ASN A 71 16.31 -6.02 16.64
N LYS A 72 17.23 -6.69 17.34
CA LYS A 72 18.67 -6.43 17.23
C LYS A 72 19.20 -6.75 15.83
N ILE A 73 18.88 -7.93 15.30
CA ILE A 73 19.28 -8.34 13.95
C ILE A 73 18.77 -7.34 12.91
N VAL A 74 17.50 -6.96 13.00
CA VAL A 74 16.88 -5.98 12.11
C VAL A 74 17.57 -4.62 12.22
N TRP A 75 17.86 -4.14 13.43
CA TRP A 75 18.56 -2.86 13.61
C TRP A 75 20.01 -2.88 13.10
N ASP A 76 20.71 -4.00 13.27
CA ASP A 76 22.05 -4.20 12.70
C ASP A 76 21.99 -4.16 11.16
N LEU A 77 20.98 -4.79 10.54
CA LEU A 77 20.75 -4.71 9.09
C LEU A 77 20.50 -3.30 8.58
N GLY A 78 19.85 -2.43 9.38
CA GLY A 78 19.61 -1.02 9.04
C GLY A 78 20.73 -0.06 9.46
N GLY A 79 21.82 -0.58 10.04
CA GLY A 79 22.87 0.25 10.64
C GLY A 79 23.64 1.13 9.66
N TRP A 80 23.57 0.80 8.37
CA TRP A 80 24.18 1.59 7.29
C TRP A 80 23.40 2.88 6.97
N ILE A 81 22.14 2.99 7.40
CA ILE A 81 21.33 4.19 7.19
C ILE A 81 21.79 5.28 8.15
N PRO A 82 22.18 6.48 7.65
CA PRO A 82 22.59 7.58 8.52
C PRO A 82 21.47 7.95 9.49
N GLY A 83 21.81 8.12 10.76
CA GLY A 83 20.84 8.36 11.84
C GLY A 83 20.25 7.08 12.46
N SER A 84 20.62 5.88 11.97
CA SER A 84 20.23 4.61 12.60
C SER A 84 20.77 4.47 14.02
N ARG A 85 22.02 4.89 14.24
CA ARG A 85 22.68 5.01 15.55
C ARG A 85 23.29 6.40 15.62
N ASN A 86 23.09 7.08 16.74
CA ASN A 86 23.68 8.40 16.96
C ASN A 86 24.49 8.38 18.26
N PRO A 87 25.80 8.72 18.22
CA PRO A 87 26.59 8.83 19.44
C PRO A 87 26.14 10.01 20.31
N ASP A 88 25.53 11.04 19.71
CA ASP A 88 25.08 12.23 20.43
C ASP A 88 23.60 12.08 20.85
N PRO A 89 23.31 12.01 22.17
CA PRO A 89 21.95 11.85 22.67
C PRO A 89 21.04 13.07 22.40
N ILE A 90 21.63 14.21 22.00
CA ILE A 90 20.91 15.45 21.67
C ILE A 90 20.18 15.33 20.32
N TYR A 91 20.73 14.58 19.37
CA TYR A 91 20.21 14.51 18.00
C TYR A 91 19.27 13.33 17.73
N GLY A 92 19.01 12.49 18.74
CA GLY A 92 18.13 11.32 18.64
C GLY A 92 18.64 10.27 17.66
N GLU A 93 18.06 9.07 17.73
CA GLU A 93 18.30 7.99 16.78
C GLU A 93 16.98 7.49 16.19
N ILE A 94 17.01 7.14 14.90
CA ILE A 94 15.89 6.48 14.22
C ILE A 94 15.67 5.07 14.80
N GLY A 95 16.74 4.50 15.37
CA GLY A 95 16.74 3.19 16.01
C GLY A 95 16.44 2.06 15.02
N SER A 96 15.80 1.00 15.52
CA SER A 96 15.52 -0.20 14.71
C SER A 96 14.55 0.01 13.55
N TYR A 97 13.90 1.18 13.47
CA TYR A 97 13.03 1.53 12.36
C TYR A 97 13.77 1.54 11.01
N SER A 98 15.01 2.04 11.00
CA SER A 98 15.93 1.96 9.84
C SER A 98 16.07 0.52 9.28
N GLY A 99 16.18 -0.44 10.20
CA GLY A 99 16.23 -1.86 9.88
C GLY A 99 14.93 -2.40 9.30
N LYS A 100 13.80 -1.96 9.85
CA LYS A 100 12.47 -2.41 9.42
C LYS A 100 12.19 -1.98 7.98
N GLU A 101 12.52 -0.75 7.64
CA GLU A 101 12.43 -0.25 6.27
C GLU A 101 13.36 -1.00 5.32
N THR A 102 14.58 -1.34 5.77
CA THR A 102 15.52 -2.14 4.98
C THR A 102 14.93 -3.51 4.64
N VAL A 103 14.34 -4.22 5.62
CA VAL A 103 13.66 -5.51 5.39
C VAL A 103 12.46 -5.36 4.45
N MET A 104 11.68 -4.29 4.58
CA MET A 104 10.58 -3.98 3.67
C MET A 104 11.07 -3.79 2.23
N LEU A 105 12.12 -2.99 2.00
CA LEU A 105 12.68 -2.73 0.68
C LEU A 105 13.24 -4.00 0.03
N VAL A 106 13.97 -4.82 0.80
CA VAL A 106 14.48 -6.11 0.31
C VAL A 106 13.32 -7.04 -0.05
N GLY A 107 12.31 -7.14 0.80
CA GLY A 107 11.12 -7.96 0.52
C GLY A 107 10.33 -7.47 -0.69
N TRP A 108 10.22 -6.14 -0.87
CA TRP A 108 9.63 -5.54 -2.05
C TRP A 108 10.39 -5.92 -3.32
N LEU A 109 11.72 -5.74 -3.36
CA LEU A 109 12.53 -6.05 -4.53
C LEU A 109 12.51 -7.54 -4.87
N LEU A 110 12.66 -8.42 -3.87
CA LEU A 110 12.61 -9.87 -4.09
C LEU A 110 11.25 -10.32 -4.60
N SER A 111 10.15 -9.86 -3.96
CA SER A 111 8.81 -10.21 -4.41
C SER A 111 8.52 -9.66 -5.81
N TRP A 112 8.93 -8.42 -6.11
CA TRP A 112 8.80 -7.82 -7.42
C TRP A 112 9.55 -8.61 -8.48
N LEU A 113 10.82 -8.97 -8.26
CA LEU A 113 11.61 -9.74 -9.22
C LEU A 113 10.97 -11.10 -9.53
N ILE A 114 10.50 -11.82 -8.49
CA ILE A 114 9.83 -13.11 -8.65
C ILE A 114 8.53 -12.95 -9.46
N LEU A 115 7.67 -12.01 -9.07
CA LEU A 115 6.39 -11.74 -9.74
C LEU A 115 6.59 -11.23 -11.17
N ALA A 116 7.57 -10.36 -11.40
CA ALA A 116 7.89 -9.81 -12.71
C ALA A 116 8.34 -10.92 -13.66
N GLN A 117 9.18 -11.86 -13.21
CA GLN A 117 9.58 -13.00 -14.03
C GLN A 117 8.41 -13.95 -14.31
N LEU A 118 7.58 -14.24 -13.30
CA LEU A 118 6.45 -15.16 -13.40
C LEU A 118 5.32 -14.62 -14.30
N TRP A 119 5.13 -13.30 -14.33
CA TRP A 119 4.07 -12.62 -15.07
C TRP A 119 4.52 -11.84 -16.29
N LYS A 120 5.82 -11.84 -16.67
CA LYS A 120 6.35 -11.04 -17.79
C LYS A 120 5.55 -11.13 -19.09
N ASN A 121 5.03 -12.34 -19.40
CA ASN A 121 4.31 -12.64 -20.64
C ASN A 121 2.83 -12.98 -20.37
N ARG A 122 2.30 -12.62 -19.21
CA ARG A 122 0.91 -12.95 -18.82
C ARG A 122 0.05 -11.69 -18.73
N GLN A 123 -1.20 -11.84 -19.13
CA GLN A 123 -2.24 -10.86 -18.83
C GLN A 123 -2.87 -11.24 -17.49
N VAL A 124 -2.64 -10.42 -16.47
CA VAL A 124 -3.24 -10.58 -15.15
C VAL A 124 -4.63 -9.95 -15.19
N GLN A 125 -5.64 -10.70 -14.77
CA GLN A 125 -7.01 -10.22 -14.69
C GLN A 125 -7.15 -9.12 -13.63
N ALA A 126 -7.93 -8.09 -13.93
CA ALA A 126 -8.16 -6.97 -13.01
C ALA A 126 -8.74 -7.43 -11.66
N LYS A 127 -9.64 -8.43 -11.66
CA LYS A 127 -10.21 -9.02 -10.44
C LYS A 127 -9.11 -9.54 -9.50
N THR A 128 -8.15 -10.29 -10.04
CA THR A 128 -7.04 -10.87 -9.28
C THR A 128 -6.14 -9.77 -8.73
N LEU A 129 -5.83 -8.76 -9.56
CA LEU A 129 -5.03 -7.61 -9.15
C LEU A 129 -5.67 -6.86 -7.98
N ILE A 130 -6.93 -6.46 -8.13
CA ILE A 130 -7.68 -5.71 -7.11
C ILE A 130 -7.79 -6.54 -5.84
N PHE A 131 -8.16 -7.82 -5.96
CA PHE A 131 -8.31 -8.70 -4.80
C PHE A 131 -7.03 -8.74 -3.95
N TRP A 132 -5.88 -9.09 -4.55
CA TRP A 132 -4.61 -9.20 -3.80
C TRP A 132 -4.11 -7.86 -3.27
N LEU A 133 -4.23 -6.80 -4.06
CA LEU A 133 -3.84 -5.45 -3.64
C LEU A 133 -4.61 -5.05 -2.37
N PHE A 134 -5.94 -5.14 -2.42
CA PHE A 134 -6.78 -4.78 -1.28
C PHE A 134 -6.58 -5.73 -0.10
N THR A 135 -6.40 -7.04 -0.33
CA THR A 135 -6.13 -7.99 0.75
C THR A 135 -4.85 -7.63 1.51
N PHE A 136 -3.73 -7.35 0.82
CA PHE A 136 -2.49 -6.99 1.50
C PHE A 136 -2.57 -5.65 2.23
N ILE A 137 -3.19 -4.63 1.61
CA ILE A 137 -3.35 -3.32 2.25
C ILE A 137 -4.30 -3.40 3.45
N ALA A 138 -5.41 -4.12 3.35
CA ALA A 138 -6.33 -4.34 4.46
C ALA A 138 -5.64 -5.11 5.59
N ALA A 139 -4.91 -6.18 5.27
CA ALA A 139 -4.15 -6.94 6.27
C ALA A 139 -3.09 -6.07 6.96
N ALA A 140 -2.32 -5.28 6.20
CA ALA A 140 -1.36 -4.33 6.76
C ALA A 140 -2.04 -3.31 7.68
N THR A 141 -3.20 -2.79 7.29
CA THR A 141 -3.94 -1.79 8.06
C THR A 141 -4.51 -2.37 9.35
N ILE A 142 -5.10 -3.57 9.29
CA ILE A 142 -5.60 -4.29 10.46
C ILE A 142 -4.46 -4.56 11.44
N MET A 143 -3.31 -4.98 10.92
CA MET A 143 -2.12 -5.16 11.74
C MET A 143 -1.60 -3.84 12.30
N ASN A 144 -1.72 -2.70 11.62
CA ASN A 144 -1.32 -1.43 12.22
C ASN A 144 -2.29 -0.94 13.31
N TRP A 145 -3.51 -1.49 13.38
CA TRP A 145 -4.59 -0.95 14.20
C TRP A 145 -4.44 -1.33 15.70
N HIS A 146 -4.23 -0.32 16.52
CA HIS A 146 -3.90 -0.39 17.97
C HIS A 146 -4.87 -1.18 18.87
N PRO A 147 -6.22 -1.09 18.77
CA PRO A 147 -7.12 -1.95 19.56
C PRO A 147 -7.11 -3.46 19.25
N ILE A 148 -6.52 -3.91 18.13
CA ILE A 148 -6.43 -5.36 17.82
C ILE A 148 -5.13 -5.95 18.37
N PHE A 149 -4.10 -5.12 18.55
CA PHE A 149 -2.80 -5.52 19.08
C PHE A 149 -2.26 -4.38 19.96
N PRO A 150 -2.34 -4.50 21.29
CA PRO A 150 -1.86 -3.46 22.20
C PRO A 150 -0.33 -3.43 22.18
N TYR A 151 0.25 -2.53 21.38
CA TYR A 151 1.68 -2.21 21.48
C TYR A 151 1.85 -1.07 22.47
N LEU A 152 2.32 -1.44 23.67
CA LEU A 152 2.67 -0.59 24.79
C LEU A 152 1.54 0.00 25.68
N PRO A 153 1.68 -0.13 27.02
CA PRO A 153 1.17 0.88 27.95
C PRO A 153 1.95 2.19 27.78
N LEU A 154 1.25 3.31 27.70
CA LEU A 154 1.78 4.66 27.42
C LEU A 154 2.58 5.29 28.59
N MET A 155 3.10 4.52 29.54
CA MET A 155 3.84 5.06 30.69
C MET A 155 5.01 4.15 31.12
N PRO A 156 6.15 4.72 31.55
CA PRO A 156 7.25 3.97 32.14
C PRO A 156 6.87 3.44 33.54
N LYS A 157 7.50 2.32 33.94
CA LYS A 157 7.76 2.01 35.36
C LYS A 157 9.24 2.27 35.63
#